data_AF-A0A7J7JUU5-F1
#
_entry.id   AF-A0A7J7JUU5-F1
#
_cell.length_a   1.000
_cell.length_b   1.000
_cell.length_c   1.000
_cell.angle_alpha   90.00
_cell.angle_beta   90.00
_cell.angle_gamma   90.00
#
_symmetry.space_group_name_H-M   'P 1'
#
loop_
_entity.id
_entity.type
_entity.pdbx_description
1 polymer ?
#
loop_
_entity_poly.entity_id
_entity_poly.type
_entity_poly.pdbx_seq_one_letter_code
_entity_poly.pdbx_strand_id
1 'polypeptide(L)'
;MMVDFSFRKYLCNKHNIHSLYPKDLQQRAKIEAFTHWQHLNLRYGGSILFVALFSQPASGKMPIDEKSVQLGVKVLKASLERIEQIYLKDTPFLVVTHCL
;
A
#
# COMPACT_ATOMS: atom_id res chain seq x y z
N MET A 1 1.03 9.28 9.11
CA MET A 1 0.97 8.46 7.89
C MET A 1 -0.23 8.77 6.98
N MET A 2 -1.34 9.32 7.49
CA MET A 2 -2.42 9.91 6.67
C MET A 2 -1.95 11.14 5.84
N VAL A 3 -0.88 11.79 6.31
CA VAL A 3 -0.28 13.00 5.71
C VAL A 3 0.23 12.74 4.29
N ASP A 4 0.82 11.57 4.04
CA ASP A 4 1.47 11.27 2.75
C ASP A 4 0.46 11.24 1.60
N PHE A 5 -0.74 10.70 1.84
CA PHE A 5 -1.78 10.65 0.81
C PHE A 5 -2.41 12.03 0.57
N SER A 6 -2.71 12.77 1.64
CA SER A 6 -3.25 14.13 1.53
C SER A 6 -2.31 15.07 0.77
N PHE A 7 -1.01 14.97 1.00
CA PHE A 7 -0.01 15.75 0.27
C PHE A 7 0.05 15.37 -1.22
N ARG A 8 0.04 14.07 -1.56
CA ARG A 8 -0.02 13.61 -2.96
C ARG A 8 -1.27 14.10 -3.68
N LYS A 9 -2.45 14.06 -3.02
CA LYS A 9 -3.69 14.62 -3.55
C LYS A 9 -3.58 16.11 -3.81
N TYR A 10 -3.01 16.86 -2.87
CA TYR A 10 -2.77 18.30 -3.02
C TYR A 10 -1.91 18.58 -4.25
N LEU A 11 -0.77 17.89 -4.41
CA LEU A 11 0.09 18.07 -5.58
C LEU A 11 -0.61 17.74 -6.90
N CYS A 12 -1.36 16.62 -6.95
CA CYS A 12 -2.07 16.24 -8.17
C CYS A 12 -3.14 17.28 -8.55
N ASN A 13 -3.88 17.81 -7.57
CA ASN A 13 -4.88 18.85 -7.84
C ASN A 13 -4.23 20.20 -8.20
N LYS A 14 -3.16 20.60 -7.49
CA LYS A 14 -2.45 21.87 -7.72
C LYS A 14 -1.86 21.94 -9.13
N HIS A 15 -1.33 20.82 -9.61
CA HIS A 15 -0.65 20.74 -10.91
C HIS A 15 -1.49 20.07 -12.01
N ASN A 16 -2.79 19.84 -11.77
CA ASN A 16 -3.71 19.21 -12.74
C ASN A 16 -3.24 17.83 -13.27
N ILE A 17 -2.61 17.03 -12.41
CA ILE A 17 -2.08 15.69 -12.75
C ILE A 17 -3.22 14.67 -12.67
N HIS A 18 -4.09 14.68 -13.67
CA HIS A 18 -5.27 13.80 -13.72
C HIS A 18 -4.96 12.34 -14.04
N SER A 19 -3.78 12.05 -14.56
CA SER A 19 -3.31 10.68 -14.79
C SER A 19 -3.13 9.89 -13.48
N LEU A 20 -2.77 10.57 -12.38
CA LEU A 20 -2.57 9.93 -11.07
C LEU A 20 -3.75 10.13 -10.12
N TYR A 21 -4.54 11.19 -10.31
CA TYR A 21 -5.75 11.46 -9.53
C TYR A 21 -6.86 12.00 -10.46
N PRO A 22 -7.62 11.09 -11.11
CA PRO A 22 -8.65 11.43 -12.10
C PRO A 22 -9.71 12.38 -11.55
N LYS A 23 -10.41 13.15 -12.40
CA LYS A 23 -11.55 13.99 -11.95
C LYS A 23 -12.81 13.18 -11.67
N ASP A 24 -12.94 12.02 -12.32
CA ASP A 24 -14.06 11.10 -12.10
C ASP A 24 -14.15 10.69 -10.63
N LEU A 25 -15.31 10.97 -10.03
CA LEU A 25 -15.59 10.71 -8.62
C LEU A 25 -15.53 9.22 -8.29
N GLN A 26 -15.95 8.34 -9.21
CA GLN A 26 -15.91 6.90 -8.97
C GLN A 26 -14.47 6.40 -8.94
N GLN A 27 -13.61 6.86 -9.86
CA GLN A 27 -12.19 6.51 -9.85
C GLN A 27 -11.47 7.06 -8.62
N ARG A 28 -11.77 8.30 -8.21
CA ARG A 28 -11.25 8.85 -6.94
C ARG A 28 -11.64 7.99 -5.76
N ALA A 29 -12.91 7.63 -5.64
CA ALA A 29 -13.41 6.81 -4.53
C ALA A 29 -12.66 5.46 -4.46
N LYS A 30 -12.37 4.83 -5.59
CA LYS A 30 -11.57 3.60 -5.63
C LYS A 30 -10.12 3.83 -5.14
N ILE A 31 -9.47 4.92 -5.55
CA ILE A 31 -8.10 5.28 -5.11
C ILE A 31 -8.06 5.52 -3.60
N GLU A 32 -9.04 6.25 -3.09
CA GLU A 32 -9.14 6.54 -1.66
C GLU A 32 -9.45 5.28 -0.87
N ALA A 33 -10.37 4.44 -1.33
CA ALA A 33 -10.69 3.16 -0.70
C ALA A 33 -9.47 2.23 -0.64
N PHE A 34 -8.72 2.08 -1.73
CA PHE A 34 -7.48 1.31 -1.73
C PHE A 34 -6.44 1.91 -0.78
N THR A 35 -6.23 3.23 -0.82
CA THR A 35 -5.22 3.89 0.02
C THR A 35 -5.57 3.79 1.51
N HIS A 36 -6.86 3.87 1.84
CA HIS A 36 -7.37 3.63 3.19
C HIS A 36 -7.34 2.14 3.56
N TRP A 37 -7.44 1.21 2.63
CA TRP A 37 -7.29 -0.20 3.00
C TRP A 37 -5.82 -0.60 3.22
N GLN A 38 -4.90 -0.19 2.34
CA GLN A 38 -3.51 -0.70 2.33
C GLN A 38 -2.71 -0.36 3.59
N HIS A 39 -3.00 0.75 4.27
CA HIS A 39 -2.17 1.23 5.38
C HIS A 39 -2.22 0.31 6.62
N LEU A 40 -3.36 -0.35 6.87
CA LEU A 40 -3.53 -1.32 7.97
C LEU A 40 -3.30 -2.77 7.54
N ASN A 41 -3.07 -3.00 6.24
CA ASN A 41 -2.96 -4.34 5.67
C ASN A 41 -1.59 -4.47 5.00
N LEU A 42 -1.53 -4.23 3.69
CA LEU A 42 -0.32 -4.37 2.88
C LEU A 42 0.91 -3.69 3.50
N ARG A 43 0.80 -2.40 3.82
CA ARG A 43 1.91 -1.64 4.40
C ARG A 43 2.27 -2.15 5.79
N TYR A 44 1.29 -2.48 6.61
CA TYR A 44 1.52 -2.96 7.97
C TYR A 44 2.29 -4.30 7.95
N GLY A 45 1.81 -5.29 7.21
CA GLY A 45 2.47 -6.59 7.06
C GLY A 45 3.88 -6.47 6.48
N GLY A 46 4.04 -5.68 5.41
CA GLY A 46 5.35 -5.42 4.81
C GLY A 46 6.32 -4.69 5.74
N SER A 47 5.83 -3.71 6.52
CA SER A 47 6.67 -2.97 7.47
C SER A 47 7.17 -3.86 8.60
N ILE A 48 6.31 -4.76 9.12
CA ILE A 48 6.72 -5.74 10.14
C ILE A 48 7.86 -6.61 9.60
N LEU A 49 7.71 -7.16 8.39
CA LEU A 49 8.73 -8.00 7.78
C LEU A 49 10.04 -7.23 7.56
N PHE A 50 9.95 -6.02 7.02
CA PHE A 50 11.12 -5.18 6.80
C PHE A 50 11.85 -4.88 8.11
N VAL A 51 11.12 -4.56 9.18
CA VAL A 51 11.73 -4.29 10.48
C VAL A 51 12.36 -5.54 11.07
N ALA A 52 11.66 -6.68 11.06
CA ALA A 52 12.11 -7.92 11.67
C ALA A 52 13.30 -8.57 10.94
N LEU A 53 13.32 -8.52 9.61
CA LEU A 53 14.33 -9.20 8.80
C LEU A 53 15.52 -8.32 8.42
N PHE A 54 15.32 -6.99 8.32
CA PHE A 54 16.36 -6.08 7.82
C PHE A 54 16.74 -5.02 8.83
N SER A 55 15.78 -4.22 9.30
CA SER A 55 16.10 -3.06 10.16
C SER A 55 16.74 -3.46 11.51
N GLN A 56 16.14 -4.43 12.21
CA GLN A 56 16.65 -4.87 13.51
C GLN A 56 17.99 -5.61 13.37
N PRO A 57 18.15 -6.58 12.45
CA PRO A 57 19.44 -7.23 12.26
C PRO A 57 20.54 -6.27 11.80
N ALA A 58 20.26 -5.35 10.87
CA ALA A 58 21.25 -4.39 10.37
C ALA A 58 21.68 -3.38 11.43
N SER A 59 20.84 -3.09 12.42
CA SER A 59 21.19 -2.20 13.54
C SER A 59 21.90 -2.92 14.68
N GLY A 60 22.11 -4.25 14.59
CA GLY A 60 22.75 -5.07 15.61
C GLY A 60 21.94 -5.19 16.91
N LYS A 61 20.66 -4.77 16.89
CA LYS A 61 19.89 -4.53 18.12
C LYS A 61 19.33 -5.80 18.74
N MET A 62 18.93 -6.80 17.94
CA MET A 62 18.33 -8.07 18.44
C MET A 62 18.43 -9.19 17.39
N PRO A 63 18.38 -10.47 17.82
CA PRO A 63 18.17 -11.60 16.91
C PRO A 63 16.83 -11.48 16.17
N ILE A 64 16.70 -12.22 15.06
CA ILE A 64 15.47 -12.23 14.24
C ILE A 64 14.28 -12.67 15.11
N ASP A 65 13.27 -11.81 15.20
CA ASP A 65 12.01 -12.13 15.86
C ASP A 65 11.11 -12.96 14.94
N GLU A 66 11.20 -14.28 15.07
CA GLU A 66 10.40 -15.22 14.29
C GLU A 66 8.88 -14.99 14.42
N LYS A 67 8.40 -14.51 15.56
CA LYS A 67 6.97 -14.24 15.76
C LYS A 67 6.52 -13.07 14.90
N SER A 68 7.31 -11.99 14.88
CA SER A 68 7.07 -10.85 13.99
C SER A 68 7.16 -11.25 12.53
N VAL A 69 8.12 -12.11 12.15
CA VAL A 69 8.22 -12.63 10.78
C VAL A 69 6.96 -13.41 10.40
N GLN A 70 6.52 -14.36 11.22
CA GLN A 70 5.31 -15.15 10.94
C GLN A 70 4.05 -14.27 10.84
N LEU A 71 3.90 -13.29 11.74
CA LEU A 71 2.80 -12.32 11.69
C LEU A 71 2.84 -11.50 10.39
N GLY A 72 4.01 -10.96 10.06
CA GLY A 72 4.22 -10.17 8.85
C GLY A 72 3.92 -10.96 7.58
N VAL A 73 4.40 -12.22 7.48
CA VAL A 73 4.09 -13.12 6.36
C VAL A 73 2.60 -13.38 6.27
N LYS A 74 1.93 -13.68 7.39
CA LYS A 74 0.49 -13.94 7.41
C LYS A 74 -0.31 -12.75 6.90
N VAL A 75 -0.05 -11.55 7.44
CA VAL A 75 -0.76 -10.32 7.04
C VAL A 75 -0.47 -9.97 5.59
N LEU A 76 0.79 -10.10 5.15
CA LEU A 76 1.18 -9.77 3.79
C LEU A 76 0.54 -10.73 2.79
N LYS A 77 0.54 -12.04 3.04
CA LYS A 77 -0.12 -13.03 2.18
C LYS A 77 -1.61 -12.73 2.00
N ALA A 78 -2.33 -12.52 3.11
CA ALA A 78 -3.75 -12.17 3.05
C ALA A 78 -3.99 -10.83 2.30
N SER A 79 -3.05 -9.89 2.40
CA SER A 79 -3.12 -8.63 1.66
C SER A 79 -2.89 -8.82 0.16
N LEU A 80 -1.95 -9.68 -0.24
CA LEU A 80 -1.68 -10.00 -1.64
C LEU A 80 -2.85 -10.74 -2.29
N GLU A 81 -3.43 -11.72 -1.62
CA GLU A 81 -4.64 -12.42 -2.09
C GLU A 81 -5.78 -11.41 -2.35
N ARG A 82 -5.98 -10.46 -1.43
CA ARG A 82 -6.99 -9.41 -1.59
C ARG A 82 -6.66 -8.46 -2.75
N ILE A 83 -5.39 -8.15 -2.97
CA ILE A 83 -4.94 -7.37 -4.12
C ILE A 83 -5.30 -8.07 -5.41
N GLU A 84 -4.95 -9.34 -5.55
CA GLU A 84 -5.24 -10.13 -6.75
C GLU A 84 -6.75 -10.23 -7.01
N GLN A 85 -7.53 -10.57 -5.98
CA GLN A 85 -8.96 -10.86 -6.14
C GLN A 85 -9.86 -9.62 -6.26
N ILE A 86 -9.50 -8.50 -5.61
CA ILE A 86 -10.37 -7.31 -5.53
C ILE A 86 -9.87 -6.17 -6.39
N TYR A 87 -8.58 -5.84 -6.30
CA TYR A 87 -8.02 -4.61 -6.85
C TYR A 87 -7.44 -4.83 -8.25
N LEU A 88 -6.59 -5.85 -8.43
CA LEU A 88 -5.90 -6.12 -9.69
C LEU A 88 -6.81 -6.84 -10.69
N LYS A 89 -7.38 -8.00 -10.32
CA LYS A 89 -8.16 -8.87 -11.22
C LYS A 89 -7.46 -9.02 -12.57
N ASP A 90 -8.17 -8.75 -13.67
CA ASP A 90 -7.65 -8.80 -15.04
C ASP A 90 -7.25 -7.42 -15.60
N THR A 91 -7.04 -6.43 -14.72
CA THR A 91 -6.66 -5.07 -15.13
C THR A 91 -5.15 -4.84 -14.98
N PRO A 92 -4.54 -3.97 -15.81
CA PRO A 92 -3.10 -3.73 -15.77
C PRO A 92 -2.62 -2.96 -14.53
N PHE A 93 -3.52 -2.32 -13.78
CA PHE A 93 -3.17 -1.59 -12.55
C PHE A 93 -4.24 -1.75 -11.47
N LEU A 94 -3.86 -1.53 -10.21
CA LEU A 94 -4.69 -1.82 -9.03
C LEU A 94 -6.01 -1.05 -8.91
N VAL A 95 -6.09 0.14 -9.51
CA VAL A 95 -7.22 1.06 -9.25
C VAL A 95 -7.58 1.93 -10.45
N VAL A 96 -6.59 2.32 -11.25
CA VAL A 96 -6.76 3.14 -12.45
C VAL A 96 -6.65 2.27 -13.69
N THR A 97 -7.54 2.44 -14.66
CA THR A 97 -7.52 1.67 -15.92
C THR A 97 -6.46 2.16 -16.91
N HIS A 98 -5.78 3.29 -16.63
CA HIS A 98 -4.72 3.84 -17.45
C HIS A 98 -3.59 4.38 -16.56
N CYS A 99 -2.36 3.97 -16.82
CA CYS A 99 -1.15 4.63 -16.35
C CYS A 99 -0.26 4.76 -17.58
N LEU A 100 -0.13 6.00 -18.08
CA LEU A 100 0.66 6.47 -19.23
C LEU A 100 0.82 5.49 -20.40
#